data_AF-B7PA44-F1
#
_entry.id   AF-B7PA44-F1
#
_cell.length_a   1.000
_cell.length_b   1.000
_cell.length_c   1.000
_cell.angle_alpha   90.00
_cell.angle_beta   90.00
_cell.angle_gamma   90.00
#
_symmetry.space_group_name_H-M   'P 1'
#
loop_
_entity.id
_entity.type
_entity.pdbx_description
1 polymer ?
#
loop_
_entity_poly.entity_id
_entity_poly.type
_entity_poly.pdbx_seq_one_letter_code
_entity_poly.pdbx_strand_id
1 'polypeptide(L)'
;MHSQSSLFSGFQDVSCQLLFRDKAAKVRLQALVLLSKVLEACKGASVCTELDVPGLVERMFMLLSQPSKLTPTVKEEILCVLGTIAECHQVATEPYRDKLLALYLAELQAAALILLSKHAALFGQLLLDDHRTLYQELGRWSRHGNRELQSLGTAALESFLRELLLDDHRTLYQQLGHWSRHGNRELQSLGTAALESFLREFFIKDFQRTLKMETSNHGLAAALKGYGLFALPCKRYLKEADVLYMLNDVLLRSEHVFQSISSHAVLEDSLPLLSSFQEATASILRCTGQVPASQLALLEKLTVLQIENFPLVAQNLQMRYCKSLLFVLLAVYPISRSSLSQIVYQGLVRTCSHPIAAQVEASREDDGTSQSRTITYRRYNFLWAYLLNAIAVQMLVRDVYDGLLSSALSVVSKLNLSVRQQASSDDGEARVDVSDPTCGIEAQCPKDFNIFINLVDFFRDTFTKKHLELFAKWAFVVVKQMVEYSAR
;
A
#
# COMPACT_ATOMS: atom_id res chain seq x y z
N MET A 1 29.23 -12.64 -56.68
CA MET A 1 28.94 -11.58 -55.71
C MET A 1 27.48 -11.11 -55.75
N HIS A 2 26.88 -10.82 -56.92
CA HIS A 2 25.45 -10.41 -57.01
C HIS A 2 24.42 -11.43 -56.49
N SER A 3 24.67 -12.74 -56.59
CA SER A 3 23.71 -13.76 -56.11
C SER A 3 23.63 -13.81 -54.58
N GLN A 4 24.74 -13.59 -53.88
CA GLN A 4 24.78 -13.58 -52.42
C GLN A 4 24.16 -12.29 -51.86
N SER A 5 24.36 -11.15 -52.52
CA SER A 5 23.79 -9.87 -52.06
C SER A 5 22.25 -9.83 -52.16
N SER A 6 21.68 -10.40 -53.22
CA SER A 6 20.21 -10.56 -53.37
C SER A 6 19.56 -11.48 -52.32
N LEU A 7 20.32 -12.44 -51.78
CA LEU A 7 19.85 -13.32 -50.72
C LEU A 7 19.79 -12.57 -49.38
N PHE A 8 20.82 -11.78 -49.06
CA PHE A 8 20.88 -11.02 -47.81
C PHE A 8 19.81 -9.93 -47.73
N SER A 9 19.52 -9.23 -48.83
CA SER A 9 18.41 -8.26 -48.88
C SER A 9 17.05 -8.95 -48.71
N GLY A 10 16.84 -10.11 -49.36
CA GLY A 10 15.63 -10.91 -49.17
C GLY A 10 15.44 -11.40 -47.72
N PHE A 11 16.51 -11.80 -47.03
CA PHE A 11 16.44 -12.17 -45.61
C PHE A 11 16.15 -10.97 -44.71
N GLN A 12 16.69 -9.79 -45.01
CA GLN A 12 16.37 -8.55 -44.28
C GLN A 12 14.88 -8.20 -44.43
N ASP A 13 14.34 -8.28 -45.65
CA ASP A 13 12.94 -7.95 -45.92
C ASP A 13 11.97 -8.90 -45.23
N VAL A 14 12.24 -10.22 -45.26
CA VAL A 14 11.44 -11.22 -44.55
C VAL A 14 11.51 -11.01 -43.04
N SER A 15 12.71 -10.75 -42.49
CA SER A 15 12.88 -10.50 -41.06
C SER A 15 12.19 -9.22 -40.61
N CYS A 16 12.24 -8.15 -41.41
CA CYS A 16 11.50 -6.92 -41.16
C CYS A 16 9.98 -7.16 -41.18
N GLN A 17 9.45 -7.89 -42.17
CA GLN A 17 8.02 -8.17 -42.24
C GLN A 17 7.54 -8.97 -41.03
N LEU A 18 8.29 -9.99 -40.62
CA LEU A 18 7.98 -10.81 -39.44
C LEU A 18 8.08 -10.02 -38.13
N LEU A 19 9.06 -9.12 -38.02
CA LEU A 19 9.25 -8.28 -36.83
C LEU A 19 8.14 -7.22 -36.67
N PHE A 20 7.79 -6.52 -37.76
CA PHE A 20 6.90 -5.35 -37.70
C PHE A 20 5.42 -5.68 -37.92
N ARG A 21 5.07 -6.81 -38.57
CA ARG A 21 3.67 -7.17 -38.88
C ARG A 21 3.09 -8.30 -38.03
N ASP A 22 3.91 -9.21 -37.51
CA ASP A 22 3.41 -10.33 -36.71
C ASP A 22 3.03 -9.87 -35.29
N LYS A 23 2.01 -10.47 -34.68
CA LYS A 23 1.56 -10.17 -33.31
C LYS A 23 2.21 -11.09 -32.26
N ALA A 24 2.75 -12.24 -32.67
CA ALA A 24 3.31 -13.23 -31.76
C ALA A 24 4.75 -12.91 -31.35
N ALA A 25 4.99 -12.78 -30.04
CA ALA A 25 6.32 -12.48 -29.49
C ALA A 25 7.39 -13.53 -29.89
N LYS A 26 7.01 -14.81 -29.98
CA LYS A 26 7.91 -15.89 -30.43
C LYS A 26 8.42 -15.70 -31.87
N VAL A 27 7.55 -15.24 -32.77
CA VAL A 27 7.90 -15.03 -34.18
C VAL A 27 8.81 -13.81 -34.32
N ARG A 28 8.48 -12.72 -33.61
CA ARG A 28 9.34 -11.52 -33.55
C ARG A 28 10.74 -11.82 -33.03
N LEU A 29 10.85 -12.65 -31.98
CA LEU A 29 12.13 -13.05 -31.41
C LEU A 29 12.99 -13.81 -32.43
N GLN A 30 12.42 -14.80 -33.13
CA GLN A 30 13.15 -15.57 -34.14
C GLN A 30 13.58 -14.70 -35.34
N ALA A 31 12.75 -13.74 -35.74
CA ALA A 31 13.10 -12.78 -36.79
C ALA A 31 14.27 -11.87 -36.38
N LEU A 32 14.35 -11.45 -35.11
CA LEU A 32 15.46 -10.65 -34.58
C LEU A 32 16.77 -11.45 -34.51
N VAL A 33 16.72 -12.71 -34.07
CA VAL A 33 17.89 -13.60 -34.04
C VAL A 33 18.43 -13.83 -35.46
N LEU A 34 17.55 -14.03 -36.44
CA LEU A 34 17.94 -14.18 -37.84
C LEU A 34 18.60 -12.90 -38.37
N LEU A 35 17.99 -11.75 -38.07
CA LEU A 35 18.50 -10.43 -38.46
C LEU A 35 19.89 -10.15 -37.84
N SER A 36 20.08 -10.48 -36.56
CA SER A 36 21.38 -10.36 -35.88
C SER A 36 22.46 -11.17 -36.58
N LYS A 37 22.19 -12.45 -36.88
CA LYS A 37 23.13 -13.34 -37.58
C LYS A 37 23.46 -12.86 -38.99
N VAL A 38 22.47 -12.31 -39.71
CA VAL A 38 22.67 -11.73 -41.04
C VAL A 38 23.59 -10.50 -40.96
N LEU A 39 23.38 -9.63 -39.97
CA LEU A 39 24.21 -8.44 -39.75
C LEU A 39 25.65 -8.80 -39.33
N GLU A 40 25.82 -9.78 -38.45
CA GLU A 40 27.14 -10.30 -38.06
C GLU A 40 27.89 -10.92 -39.25
N ALA A 41 27.20 -11.69 -40.09
CA ALA A 41 27.80 -12.33 -41.27
C ALA A 41 28.22 -11.31 -42.35
N CYS A 42 27.59 -10.12 -42.36
CA CYS A 42 27.92 -9.04 -43.27
C CYS A 42 29.07 -8.14 -42.78
N LYS A 43 29.60 -8.36 -41.57
CA LYS A 43 30.66 -7.54 -40.96
C LYS A 43 31.90 -7.47 -41.86
N GLY A 44 32.21 -6.27 -42.37
CA GLY A 44 33.38 -6.00 -43.22
C GLY A 44 33.22 -6.34 -44.72
N ALA A 45 32.05 -6.79 -45.16
CA ALA A 45 31.78 -7.05 -46.58
C ALA A 45 31.26 -5.79 -47.30
N SER A 46 31.58 -5.64 -48.60
CA SER A 46 31.02 -4.56 -49.44
C SER A 46 29.50 -4.68 -49.66
N VAL A 47 28.87 -5.76 -49.19
CA VAL A 47 27.41 -6.00 -49.21
C VAL A 47 26.66 -5.06 -48.24
N CYS A 48 27.38 -4.46 -47.29
CA CYS A 48 26.85 -3.48 -46.33
C CYS A 48 26.19 -2.25 -46.96
N THR A 49 26.47 -1.93 -48.23
CA THR A 49 25.89 -0.78 -48.94
C THR A 49 24.51 -1.07 -49.56
N GLU A 50 24.11 -2.34 -49.69
CA GLU A 50 22.81 -2.74 -50.28
C GLU A 50 21.71 -2.96 -49.22
N LEU A 51 22.06 -3.02 -47.93
CA LEU A 51 21.11 -3.18 -46.82
C LEU A 51 20.62 -1.80 -46.33
N ASP A 52 19.30 -1.62 -46.19
CA ASP A 52 18.70 -0.41 -45.59
C ASP A 52 18.86 -0.43 -44.05
N VAL A 53 20.09 -0.27 -43.60
CA VAL A 53 20.44 -0.22 -42.17
C VAL A 53 19.87 1.04 -41.49
N PRO A 54 19.90 2.25 -42.08
CA PRO A 54 19.30 3.44 -41.49
C PRO A 54 17.78 3.30 -41.26
N GLY A 55 17.03 2.81 -42.25
CA GLY A 55 15.58 2.60 -42.12
C GLY A 55 15.22 1.47 -41.16
N LEU A 56 16.11 0.50 -40.96
CA LEU A 56 15.96 -0.54 -39.93
C LEU A 56 16.13 0.05 -38.52
N VAL A 57 17.16 0.87 -38.29
CA VAL A 57 17.41 1.54 -37.01
C VAL A 57 16.22 2.43 -36.64
N GLU A 58 15.74 3.25 -37.58
CA GLU A 58 14.59 4.13 -37.36
C GLU A 58 13.32 3.35 -36.96
N ARG A 59 13.03 2.25 -37.67
CA ARG A 59 11.87 1.40 -37.35
C ARG A 59 12.00 0.68 -36.01
N MET A 60 13.21 0.27 -35.60
CA MET A 60 13.46 -0.33 -34.28
C MET A 60 13.29 0.70 -33.16
N PHE A 61 13.77 1.94 -33.34
CA PHE A 61 13.51 3.04 -32.40
C PHE A 61 12.03 3.41 -32.32
N MET A 62 11.29 3.37 -33.43
CA MET A 62 9.84 3.54 -33.45
C MET A 62 9.13 2.44 -32.65
N LEU A 63 9.53 1.17 -32.78
CA LEU A 63 9.00 0.08 -31.95
C LEU A 63 9.26 0.29 -30.45
N LEU A 64 10.47 0.71 -30.09
CA LEU A 64 10.82 1.02 -28.69
C LEU A 64 10.04 2.22 -28.13
N SER A 65 9.59 3.12 -29.01
CA SER A 65 8.84 4.34 -28.66
C SER A 65 7.31 4.15 -28.66
N GLN A 66 6.79 3.00 -29.10
CA GLN A 66 5.36 2.75 -29.16
C GLN A 66 4.74 2.56 -27.77
N PRO A 67 3.48 3.02 -27.55
CA PRO A 67 2.79 2.88 -26.27
C PRO A 67 2.37 1.42 -25.95
N SER A 68 2.38 0.53 -26.94
CA SER A 68 2.12 -0.89 -26.75
C SER A 68 3.32 -1.58 -26.10
N LYS A 69 3.13 -2.14 -24.90
CA LYS A 69 4.19 -2.86 -24.17
C LYS A 69 4.73 -4.04 -25.00
N LEU A 70 5.95 -3.90 -25.50
CA LEU A 70 6.74 -5.03 -25.98
C LEU A 70 6.99 -5.99 -24.82
N THR A 71 7.01 -7.30 -25.09
CA THR A 71 7.47 -8.28 -24.12
C THR A 71 8.95 -8.03 -23.80
N PRO A 72 9.40 -8.19 -22.54
CA PRO A 72 10.76 -7.86 -22.10
C PRO A 72 11.83 -8.58 -22.94
N THR A 73 11.59 -9.85 -23.28
CA THR A 73 12.49 -10.66 -24.12
C THR A 73 12.65 -10.12 -25.55
N VAL A 74 11.61 -9.51 -26.12
CA VAL A 74 11.68 -8.91 -27.46
C VAL A 74 12.40 -7.57 -27.41
N LYS A 75 12.21 -6.80 -26.33
CA LYS A 75 12.91 -5.54 -26.10
C LYS A 75 14.42 -5.75 -25.94
N GLU A 76 14.81 -6.76 -25.16
CA GLU A 76 16.20 -7.17 -24.99
C GLU A 76 16.85 -7.53 -26.33
N GLU A 77 16.20 -8.39 -27.12
CA GLU A 77 16.73 -8.81 -28.42
C GLU A 77 16.81 -7.64 -29.42
N ILE A 78 15.86 -6.70 -29.41
CA ILE A 78 15.94 -5.46 -30.21
C ILE A 78 17.16 -4.64 -29.84
N LEU A 79 17.45 -4.50 -28.53
CA LEU A 79 18.65 -3.79 -28.08
C LEU A 79 19.90 -4.53 -28.59
N CYS A 80 20.01 -5.85 -28.40
CA CYS A 80 21.14 -6.63 -28.92
C CYS A 80 21.39 -6.42 -30.43
N VAL A 81 20.34 -6.42 -31.25
CA VAL A 81 20.47 -6.13 -32.68
C VAL A 81 20.94 -4.69 -32.93
N LEU A 82 20.40 -3.70 -32.22
CA LEU A 82 20.88 -2.31 -32.32
C LEU A 82 22.34 -2.15 -31.90
N GLY A 83 22.81 -2.91 -30.91
CA GLY A 83 24.22 -2.99 -30.52
C GLY A 83 25.10 -3.57 -31.63
N THR A 84 24.63 -4.66 -32.26
CA THR A 84 25.30 -5.30 -33.41
C THR A 84 25.40 -4.35 -34.61
N ILE A 85 24.33 -3.58 -34.87
CA ILE A 85 24.32 -2.55 -35.91
C ILE A 85 25.31 -1.43 -35.58
N ALA A 86 25.39 -0.98 -34.32
CA ALA A 86 26.33 0.05 -33.91
C ALA A 86 27.80 -0.40 -34.06
N GLU A 87 28.08 -1.69 -33.90
CA GLU A 87 29.40 -2.27 -34.14
C GLU A 87 29.74 -2.37 -35.64
N CYS A 88 28.78 -2.78 -36.46
CA CYS A 88 29.01 -3.06 -37.89
C CYS A 88 28.83 -1.84 -38.81
N HIS A 89 27.99 -0.86 -38.43
CA HIS A 89 27.55 0.26 -39.27
C HIS A 89 27.48 1.59 -38.50
N GLN A 90 28.63 2.05 -38.00
CA GLN A 90 28.75 3.25 -37.16
C GLN A 90 28.09 4.51 -37.76
N VAL A 91 28.20 4.71 -39.08
CA VAL A 91 27.65 5.88 -39.79
C VAL A 91 26.12 5.97 -39.70
N ALA A 92 25.41 4.83 -39.66
CA ALA A 92 23.95 4.80 -39.57
C ALA A 92 23.44 5.04 -38.15
N THR A 93 24.27 4.73 -37.14
CA THR A 93 23.91 4.84 -35.71
C THR A 93 24.33 6.15 -35.05
N GLU A 94 25.23 6.93 -35.67
CA GLU A 94 25.70 8.21 -35.14
C GLU A 94 24.56 9.17 -34.72
N PRO A 95 23.49 9.40 -35.50
CA PRO A 95 22.40 10.31 -35.09
C PRO A 95 21.55 9.81 -33.92
N TYR A 96 21.68 8.52 -33.57
CA TYR A 96 20.94 7.89 -32.46
C TYR A 96 21.85 7.51 -31.29
N ARG A 97 23.15 7.79 -31.36
CA ARG A 97 24.17 7.35 -30.40
C ARG A 97 23.83 7.71 -28.95
N ASP A 98 23.50 8.98 -28.68
CA ASP A 98 23.18 9.43 -27.32
C ASP A 98 21.90 8.79 -26.78
N LYS A 99 20.88 8.62 -27.65
CA LYS A 99 19.62 7.95 -27.30
C LYS A 99 19.85 6.47 -27.01
N LEU A 100 20.68 5.81 -27.80
CA LEU A 100 21.05 4.41 -27.64
C LEU A 100 21.81 4.21 -26.32
N LEU A 101 22.83 5.02 -26.05
CA LEU A 101 23.57 4.99 -24.79
C LEU A 101 22.64 5.24 -23.58
N ALA A 102 21.74 6.21 -23.66
CA ALA A 102 20.77 6.47 -22.59
C ALA A 102 19.84 5.27 -22.33
N LEU A 103 19.37 4.59 -23.39
CA LEU A 103 18.54 3.39 -23.25
C LEU A 103 19.31 2.24 -22.61
N TYR A 104 20.53 1.96 -23.07
CA TYR A 104 21.37 0.90 -22.49
C TYR A 104 21.71 1.16 -21.02
N LEU A 105 22.06 2.40 -20.68
CA LEU A 105 22.32 2.79 -19.30
C LEU A 105 21.07 2.65 -18.42
N ALA A 106 19.89 3.02 -18.91
CA ALA A 106 18.64 2.89 -18.17
C ALA A 106 18.28 1.42 -17.90
N GLU A 107 18.44 0.53 -18.88
CA GLU A 107 18.21 -0.91 -18.69
C GLU A 107 19.21 -1.53 -17.72
N LEU A 108 20.50 -1.16 -17.84
CA LEU A 108 21.54 -1.62 -16.91
C LEU A 108 21.25 -1.17 -15.47
N GLN A 109 20.85 0.10 -15.31
CA GLN A 109 20.45 0.66 -14.00
C GLN A 109 19.23 -0.08 -13.44
N ALA A 110 18.21 -0.32 -14.26
CA ALA A 110 17.02 -1.08 -13.85
C ALA A 110 17.40 -2.51 -13.41
N ALA A 111 18.24 -3.20 -14.18
CA ALA A 111 18.72 -4.55 -13.85
C ALA A 111 19.51 -4.57 -12.54
N ALA A 112 20.40 -3.60 -12.33
CA ALA A 112 21.17 -3.47 -11.09
C ALA A 112 20.25 -3.23 -9.86
N LEU A 113 19.24 -2.36 -9.99
CA LEU A 113 18.26 -2.13 -8.92
C LEU A 113 17.42 -3.38 -8.64
N ILE A 114 17.03 -4.13 -9.67
CA ILE A 114 16.30 -5.40 -9.51
C ILE A 114 17.17 -6.42 -8.76
N LEU A 115 18.44 -6.57 -9.18
CA LEU A 115 19.40 -7.47 -8.54
C LEU A 115 19.53 -7.14 -7.06
N LEU A 116 19.75 -5.87 -6.72
CA LEU A 116 19.87 -5.44 -5.33
C LEU A 116 18.56 -5.64 -4.56
N SER A 117 17.40 -5.34 -5.15
CA SER A 117 16.10 -5.51 -4.49
C SER A 117 15.75 -6.96 -4.13
N LYS A 118 16.31 -7.95 -4.86
CA LYS A 118 16.02 -9.37 -4.63
C LYS A 118 17.12 -10.09 -3.89
N HIS A 119 18.36 -9.63 -4.03
CA HIS A 119 19.55 -10.36 -3.62
C HIS A 119 20.51 -9.50 -2.79
N ALA A 120 20.05 -8.43 -2.14
CA ALA A 120 20.86 -7.60 -1.26
C ALA A 120 21.70 -8.43 -0.26
N ALA A 121 21.13 -9.52 0.28
CA ALA A 121 21.80 -10.43 1.22
C ALA A 121 23.12 -11.03 0.70
N LEU A 122 23.29 -11.15 -0.62
CA LEU A 122 24.54 -11.68 -1.20
C LEU A 122 25.71 -10.69 -1.07
N PHE A 123 25.43 -9.40 -0.86
CA PHE A 123 26.41 -8.32 -0.87
C PHE A 123 26.83 -7.86 0.53
N GLY A 124 26.42 -8.56 1.60
CA GLY A 124 26.49 -8.14 3.01
C GLY A 124 27.66 -7.21 3.41
N GLN A 125 28.91 -7.66 3.31
CA GLN A 125 30.08 -6.83 3.67
C GLN A 125 30.27 -5.61 2.75
N LEU A 126 30.09 -5.78 1.44
CA LEU A 126 30.22 -4.70 0.46
C LEU A 126 29.19 -3.59 0.69
N LEU A 127 27.99 -3.94 1.16
CA LEU A 127 26.95 -2.96 1.50
C LEU A 127 27.30 -2.14 2.74
N LEU A 128 28.02 -2.73 3.71
CA LEU A 128 28.45 -2.01 4.92
C LEU A 128 29.58 -1.03 4.62
N ASP A 129 30.56 -1.43 3.81
CA ASP A 129 31.75 -0.61 3.56
C ASP A 129 31.36 0.72 2.88
N ASP A 130 30.46 0.67 1.90
CA ASP A 130 30.02 1.84 1.11
C ASP A 130 28.60 2.34 1.47
N HIS A 131 28.11 2.05 2.68
CA HIS A 131 26.73 2.33 3.10
C HIS A 131 26.28 3.79 2.87
N ARG A 132 27.17 4.78 3.03
CA ARG A 132 26.86 6.20 2.83
C ARG A 132 26.58 6.53 1.37
N THR A 133 27.46 6.09 0.48
CA THR A 133 27.36 6.34 -0.96
C THR A 133 26.16 5.60 -1.54
N LEU A 134 25.99 4.34 -1.15
CA LEU A 134 24.85 3.51 -1.58
C LEU A 134 23.52 4.11 -1.13
N TYR A 135 23.41 4.60 0.12
CA TYR A 135 22.20 5.28 0.58
C TYR A 135 21.87 6.52 -0.26
N GLN A 136 22.88 7.35 -0.58
CA GLN A 136 22.66 8.56 -1.38
C GLN A 136 22.19 8.24 -2.79
N GLU A 137 22.84 7.28 -3.46
CA GLU A 137 22.48 6.90 -4.83
C GLU A 137 21.12 6.21 -4.87
N LEU A 138 20.85 5.23 -4.01
CA LEU A 138 19.54 4.59 -3.92
C LEU A 138 18.44 5.59 -3.52
N GLY A 139 18.78 6.57 -2.68
CA GLY A 139 17.92 7.71 -2.36
C GLY A 139 17.57 8.54 -3.60
N ARG A 140 18.55 8.86 -4.45
CA ARG A 140 18.32 9.54 -5.74
C ARG A 140 17.42 8.73 -6.65
N TRP A 141 17.66 7.43 -6.78
CA TRP A 141 16.83 6.55 -7.61
C TRP A 141 15.40 6.42 -7.08
N SER A 142 15.21 6.41 -5.75
CA SER A 142 13.88 6.39 -5.12
C SER A 142 13.05 7.66 -5.36
N ARG A 143 13.69 8.75 -5.81
CA ARG A 143 13.07 10.04 -6.15
C ARG A 143 13.18 10.36 -7.64
N HIS A 144 13.51 9.37 -8.47
CA HIS A 144 13.69 9.55 -9.91
C HIS A 144 12.34 9.87 -10.60
N GLY A 145 12.36 10.72 -11.63
CA GLY A 145 11.14 11.14 -12.34
C GLY A 145 10.45 10.02 -13.13
N ASN A 146 11.20 8.99 -13.53
CA ASN A 146 10.64 7.78 -14.14
C ASN A 146 10.05 6.86 -13.06
N ARG A 147 8.73 6.65 -13.08
CA ARG A 147 7.98 5.82 -12.13
C ARG A 147 8.51 4.38 -12.02
N GLU A 148 9.00 3.79 -13.11
CA GLU A 148 9.52 2.42 -13.09
C GLU A 148 10.83 2.36 -12.30
N LEU A 149 11.82 3.20 -12.67
CA LEU A 149 13.08 3.32 -11.92
C LEU A 149 12.87 3.78 -10.48
N GLN A 150 11.88 4.63 -10.23
CA GLN A 150 11.49 5.03 -8.89
C GLN A 150 11.03 3.83 -8.04
N SER A 151 10.17 2.99 -8.59
CA SER A 151 9.68 1.79 -7.91
C SER A 151 10.78 0.76 -7.65
N LEU A 152 11.71 0.60 -8.59
CA LEU A 152 12.88 -0.27 -8.43
C LEU A 152 13.87 0.31 -7.42
N GLY A 153 14.11 1.62 -7.47
CA GLY A 153 14.97 2.35 -6.53
C GLY A 153 14.46 2.27 -5.10
N THR A 154 13.15 2.45 -4.89
CA THR A 154 12.52 2.29 -3.56
C THR A 154 12.63 0.85 -3.04
N ALA A 155 12.42 -0.17 -3.88
CA ALA A 155 12.56 -1.58 -3.50
C ALA A 155 14.02 -1.97 -3.21
N ALA A 156 14.96 -1.46 -3.99
CA ALA A 156 16.40 -1.66 -3.80
C ALA A 156 16.88 -0.97 -2.52
N LEU A 157 16.46 0.28 -2.28
CA LEU A 157 16.72 1.01 -1.05
C LEU A 157 16.17 0.25 0.16
N GLU A 158 14.93 -0.23 0.11
CA GLU A 158 14.35 -1.04 1.18
C GLU A 158 15.17 -2.30 1.49
N SER A 159 15.64 -3.00 0.46
CA SER A 159 16.39 -4.24 0.63
C SER A 159 17.79 -3.97 1.17
N PHE A 160 18.48 -2.96 0.65
CA PHE A 160 19.75 -2.47 1.19
C PHE A 160 19.62 -2.11 2.67
N LEU A 161 18.58 -1.35 3.03
CA LEU A 161 18.35 -0.94 4.41
C LEU A 161 18.00 -2.13 5.30
N ARG A 162 17.24 -3.12 4.82
CA ARG A 162 17.01 -4.35 5.59
C ARG A 162 18.30 -5.07 5.90
N GLU A 163 19.17 -5.26 4.91
CA GLU A 163 20.45 -5.95 5.09
C GLU A 163 21.34 -5.21 6.08
N LEU A 164 21.55 -3.90 5.90
CA LEU A 164 22.34 -3.06 6.81
C LEU A 164 21.90 -3.19 8.28
N LEU A 165 20.63 -3.51 8.50
CA LEU A 165 19.97 -3.54 9.80
C LEU A 165 19.69 -4.96 10.32
N LEU A 166 20.09 -6.01 9.60
CA LEU A 166 19.99 -7.39 10.07
C LEU A 166 20.90 -7.64 11.29
N ASP A 167 20.43 -8.50 12.19
CA ASP A 167 21.13 -8.91 13.41
C ASP A 167 22.55 -9.44 13.16
N ASP A 168 22.79 -9.98 11.95
CA ASP A 168 24.04 -10.61 11.57
C ASP A 168 25.22 -9.66 11.45
N HIS A 169 25.03 -8.35 11.37
CA HIS A 169 26.14 -7.41 11.40
C HIS A 169 26.81 -7.35 12.78
N ARG A 170 26.08 -7.63 13.87
CA ARG A 170 26.70 -7.85 15.18
C ARG A 170 27.53 -9.13 15.18
N THR A 171 27.04 -10.19 14.54
CA THR A 171 27.77 -11.46 14.36
C THR A 171 28.97 -11.31 13.43
N LEU A 172 28.90 -10.47 12.40
CA LEU A 172 29.99 -10.16 11.47
C LEU A 172 31.07 -9.30 12.14
N TYR A 173 30.71 -8.27 12.90
CA TYR A 173 31.68 -7.51 13.72
C TYR A 173 32.22 -8.37 14.89
N GLN A 174 31.43 -9.30 15.44
CA GLN A 174 31.90 -10.30 16.41
C GLN A 174 32.85 -11.33 15.78
N GLN A 175 32.57 -11.80 14.56
CA GLN A 175 33.39 -12.75 13.81
C GLN A 175 34.66 -12.09 13.26
N LEU A 176 34.62 -10.86 12.76
CA LEU A 176 35.81 -10.08 12.41
C LEU A 176 36.73 -9.85 13.62
N GLY A 177 36.15 -9.77 14.83
CA GLY A 177 36.90 -9.80 16.09
C GLY A 177 37.65 -11.12 16.36
N HIS A 178 37.22 -12.23 15.74
CA HIS A 178 37.89 -13.53 15.80
C HIS A 178 38.94 -13.75 14.70
N TRP A 179 38.79 -13.13 13.51
CA TRP A 179 39.76 -13.24 12.41
C TRP A 179 40.93 -12.24 12.50
N SER A 180 40.77 -11.16 13.26
CA SER A 180 41.89 -10.27 13.61
C SER A 180 42.67 -10.86 14.79
N ARG A 181 43.89 -11.36 14.55
CA ARG A 181 44.84 -11.82 15.58
C ARG A 181 45.21 -10.75 16.62
N HIS A 182 44.72 -9.52 16.48
CA HIS A 182 44.66 -8.51 17.53
C HIS A 182 43.20 -8.07 17.71
N GLY A 183 42.56 -8.59 18.75
CA GLY A 183 41.21 -8.23 19.17
C GLY A 183 41.17 -6.80 19.73
N ASN A 184 40.92 -5.82 18.87
CA ASN A 184 40.64 -4.45 19.30
C ASN A 184 39.14 -4.26 19.55
N ARG A 185 38.74 -4.29 20.83
CA ARG A 185 37.41 -3.83 21.27
C ARG A 185 37.08 -2.41 20.78
N GLU A 186 38.09 -1.59 20.52
CA GLU A 186 37.93 -0.23 19.98
C GLU A 186 37.37 -0.23 18.55
N LEU A 187 37.84 -1.09 17.64
CA LEU A 187 37.28 -1.18 16.27
C LEU A 187 35.81 -1.62 16.28
N GLN A 188 35.43 -2.46 17.24
CA GLN A 188 34.03 -2.88 17.44
C GLN A 188 33.16 -1.70 17.88
N SER A 189 33.63 -0.90 18.85
CA SER A 189 32.94 0.32 19.30
C SER A 189 32.88 1.40 18.21
N LEU A 190 33.90 1.49 17.36
CA LEU A 190 33.97 2.42 16.23
C LEU A 190 32.97 2.04 15.13
N GLY A 191 32.82 0.76 14.79
CA GLY A 191 31.84 0.29 13.81
C GLY A 191 30.39 0.53 14.26
N THR A 192 30.08 0.22 15.53
CA THR A 192 28.76 0.50 16.09
C THR A 192 28.48 2.00 16.23
N ALA A 193 29.47 2.79 16.68
CA ALA A 193 29.34 4.25 16.80
C ALA A 193 29.22 4.94 15.43
N ALA A 194 29.88 4.44 14.39
CA ALA A 194 29.76 4.94 13.03
C ALA A 194 28.35 4.68 12.47
N LEU A 195 27.78 3.52 12.75
CA LEU A 195 26.43 3.14 12.34
C LEU A 195 25.37 3.92 13.14
N GLU A 196 25.57 4.10 14.45
CA GLU A 196 24.77 5.00 15.29
C GLU A 196 24.81 6.46 14.79
N SER A 197 26.01 6.96 14.46
CA SER A 197 26.19 8.29 13.87
C SER A 197 25.50 8.41 12.52
N PHE A 198 25.60 7.39 11.65
CA PHE A 198 24.90 7.35 10.37
C PHE A 198 23.37 7.36 10.54
N LEU A 199 22.84 6.50 11.42
CA LEU A 199 21.41 6.45 11.73
C LEU A 199 20.91 7.80 12.27
N ARG A 200 21.66 8.43 13.18
CA ARG A 200 21.24 9.68 13.80
C ARG A 200 21.38 10.89 12.88
N GLU A 201 22.47 10.97 12.13
CA GLU A 201 22.82 12.15 11.34
C GLU A 201 22.19 12.11 9.94
N PHE A 202 22.26 10.98 9.25
CA PHE A 202 21.74 10.86 7.89
C PHE A 202 20.32 10.35 7.91
N PHE A 203 20.05 9.25 8.60
CA PHE A 203 18.75 8.61 8.49
C PHE A 203 17.65 9.44 9.17
N ILE A 204 17.73 9.71 10.48
CA ILE A 204 16.67 10.47 11.17
C ILE A 204 16.48 11.86 10.56
N LYS A 205 17.56 12.61 10.31
CA LYS A 205 17.43 13.98 9.78
C LYS A 205 16.91 14.01 8.36
N ASP A 206 17.33 13.08 7.48
CA ASP A 206 16.85 13.03 6.11
C ASP A 206 15.39 12.57 6.03
N PHE A 207 15.01 11.58 6.84
CA PHE A 207 13.63 11.13 6.94
C PHE A 207 12.73 12.22 7.53
N GLN A 208 13.17 12.96 8.55
CA GLN A 208 12.43 14.10 9.10
C GLN A 208 12.28 15.23 8.09
N ARG A 209 13.34 15.52 7.34
CA ARG A 209 13.29 16.51 6.25
C ARG A 209 12.29 16.06 5.19
N THR A 210 12.35 14.80 4.77
CA THR A 210 11.48 14.23 3.75
C THR A 210 10.02 14.26 4.22
N LEU A 211 9.74 13.84 5.45
CA LEU A 211 8.38 13.85 6.02
C LEU A 211 7.75 15.25 6.02
N LYS A 212 8.55 16.30 6.25
CA LYS A 212 8.11 17.70 6.27
C LYS A 212 8.01 18.35 4.89
N MET A 213 8.93 18.03 3.98
CA MET A 213 9.08 18.70 2.68
C MET A 213 8.34 17.99 1.55
N GLU A 214 8.09 16.68 1.65
CA GLU A 214 7.50 15.90 0.58
C GLU A 214 6.01 16.23 0.41
N THR A 215 5.65 16.59 -0.82
CA THR A 215 4.27 16.94 -1.23
C THR A 215 3.60 15.82 -2.01
N SER A 216 4.36 14.87 -2.55
CA SER A 216 3.80 13.75 -3.31
C SER A 216 3.36 12.62 -2.37
N ASN A 217 2.15 12.08 -2.58
CA ASN A 217 1.67 10.92 -1.82
C ASN A 217 2.59 9.70 -1.97
N HIS A 218 3.21 9.53 -3.16
CA HIS A 218 4.11 8.41 -3.41
C HIS A 218 5.45 8.54 -2.66
N GLY A 219 6.10 9.71 -2.74
CA GLY A 219 7.34 9.97 -2.00
C GLY A 219 7.12 9.89 -0.50
N LEU A 220 5.98 10.40 -0.02
CA LEU A 220 5.63 10.35 1.39
C LEU A 220 5.37 8.91 1.87
N ALA A 221 4.68 8.08 1.07
CA ALA A 221 4.48 6.67 1.37
C ALA A 221 5.82 5.89 1.43
N ALA A 222 6.76 6.18 0.51
CA ALA A 222 8.09 5.59 0.54
C ALA A 222 8.87 5.99 1.80
N ALA A 223 8.81 7.27 2.19
CA ALA A 223 9.43 7.76 3.41
C ALA A 223 8.84 7.07 4.66
N LEU A 224 7.51 6.96 4.76
CA LEU A 224 6.83 6.29 5.86
C LEU A 224 7.20 4.82 5.97
N LYS A 225 7.33 4.12 4.84
CA LYS A 225 7.80 2.74 4.82
C LYS A 225 9.22 2.62 5.39
N GLY A 226 10.11 3.55 5.04
CA GLY A 226 11.45 3.65 5.65
C GLY A 226 11.37 3.88 7.16
N TYR A 227 10.56 4.83 7.63
CA TYR A 227 10.33 5.03 9.08
C TYR A 227 9.91 3.74 9.81
N GLY A 228 8.98 2.99 9.23
CA GLY A 228 8.51 1.73 9.81
C GLY A 228 9.59 0.66 9.90
N LEU A 229 10.43 0.51 8.86
CA LEU A 229 11.54 -0.44 8.83
C LEU A 229 12.62 -0.09 9.86
N PHE A 230 12.82 1.21 10.12
CA PHE A 230 13.87 1.69 11.02
C PHE A 230 13.45 1.78 12.47
N ALA A 231 12.17 1.60 12.78
CA ALA A 231 11.67 1.58 14.15
C ALA A 231 12.50 0.66 15.08
N LEU A 232 12.75 -0.58 14.62
CA LEU A 232 13.43 -1.59 15.43
C LEU A 232 14.93 -1.28 15.62
N PRO A 233 15.70 -0.91 14.57
CA PRO A 233 17.06 -0.41 14.73
C PRO A 233 17.15 0.86 15.57
N CYS A 234 16.24 1.81 15.38
CA CYS A 234 16.19 3.03 16.18
C CYS A 234 16.02 2.71 17.68
N LYS A 235 15.16 1.75 18.04
CA LYS A 235 15.06 1.27 19.43
C LYS A 235 16.38 0.71 19.97
N ARG A 236 17.17 0.06 19.11
CA ARG A 236 18.40 -0.64 19.49
C ARG A 236 19.62 0.27 19.62
N TYR A 237 19.70 1.29 18.76
CA TYR A 237 20.86 2.16 18.61
C TYR A 237 20.63 3.60 19.13
N LEU A 238 19.37 3.99 19.37
CA LEU A 238 19.01 5.33 19.84
C LEU A 238 18.27 5.25 21.18
N LYS A 239 17.97 6.42 21.75
CA LYS A 239 17.20 6.51 22.99
C LYS A 239 15.71 6.30 22.71
N GLU A 240 14.98 5.78 23.70
CA GLU A 240 13.52 5.62 23.60
C GLU A 240 12.81 6.96 23.29
N ALA A 241 13.32 8.08 23.79
CA ALA A 241 12.84 9.42 23.47
C ALA A 241 12.92 9.75 21.96
N ASP A 242 13.95 9.28 21.26
CA ASP A 242 14.11 9.53 19.83
C ASP A 242 13.06 8.73 19.03
N VAL A 243 12.76 7.50 19.45
CA VAL A 243 11.71 6.65 18.84
C VAL A 243 10.31 7.25 19.09
N LEU A 244 10.06 7.77 20.29
CA LEU A 244 8.81 8.48 20.61
C LEU A 244 8.67 9.78 19.82
N TYR A 245 9.76 10.47 19.54
CA TYR A 245 9.76 11.64 18.66
C TYR A 245 9.40 11.25 17.22
N MET A 246 9.95 10.14 16.71
CA MET A 246 9.58 9.59 15.40
C MET A 246 8.07 9.24 15.33
N LEU A 247 7.54 8.59 16.37
CA LEU A 247 6.11 8.29 16.46
C LEU A 247 5.26 9.57 16.40
N ASN A 248 5.66 10.58 17.17
CA ASN A 248 4.97 11.86 17.22
C ASN A 248 4.97 12.58 15.85
N ASP A 249 6.11 12.62 15.17
CA ASP A 249 6.26 13.25 13.86
C ASP A 249 5.34 12.58 12.82
N VAL A 250 5.30 11.25 12.80
CA VAL A 250 4.43 10.48 11.88
C VAL A 250 2.95 10.75 12.18
N LEU A 251 2.55 10.72 13.46
CA LEU A 251 1.17 10.97 13.87
C LEU A 251 0.72 12.40 13.53
N LEU A 252 1.50 13.41 13.91
CA LEU A 252 1.18 14.82 13.64
C LEU A 252 1.15 15.11 12.15
N ARG A 253 2.09 14.55 11.37
CA ARG A 253 2.08 14.72 9.92
C ARG A 253 0.83 14.10 9.29
N SER A 254 0.45 12.90 9.73
CA SER A 254 -0.76 12.24 9.23
C SER A 254 -2.00 13.08 9.54
N GLU A 255 -2.11 13.61 10.74
CA GLU A 255 -3.22 14.48 11.13
C GLU A 255 -3.29 15.73 10.26
N HIS A 256 -2.17 16.43 10.08
CA HIS A 256 -2.12 17.62 9.23
C HIS A 256 -2.55 17.32 7.80
N VAL A 257 -2.07 16.21 7.21
CA VAL A 257 -2.44 15.82 5.85
C VAL A 257 -3.95 15.60 5.75
N PHE A 258 -4.55 14.80 6.64
CA PHE A 258 -5.98 14.49 6.53
C PHE A 258 -6.91 15.63 6.98
N GLN A 259 -6.45 16.54 7.83
CA GLN A 259 -7.20 17.77 8.15
C GLN A 259 -7.17 18.79 7.01
N SER A 260 -6.10 18.82 6.21
CA SER A 260 -5.98 19.75 5.08
C SER A 260 -6.85 19.39 3.88
N ILE A 261 -7.41 18.17 3.86
CA ILE A 261 -8.23 17.68 2.75
C ILE A 261 -9.67 18.18 2.93
N SER A 262 -10.07 19.13 2.09
CA SER A 262 -11.41 19.73 2.13
C SER A 262 -12.42 19.08 1.17
N SER A 263 -11.98 18.25 0.22
CA SER A 263 -12.85 17.68 -0.82
C SER A 263 -12.86 16.15 -0.83
N HIS A 264 -14.03 15.56 -1.08
CA HIS A 264 -14.21 14.11 -1.10
C HIS A 264 -13.39 13.40 -2.19
N ALA A 265 -13.19 14.01 -3.36
CA ALA A 265 -12.38 13.42 -4.43
C ALA A 265 -10.89 13.31 -4.04
N VAL A 266 -10.34 14.37 -3.45
CA VAL A 266 -8.94 14.38 -2.97
C VAL A 266 -8.76 13.43 -1.77
N LEU A 267 -9.81 13.25 -0.97
CA LEU A 267 -9.80 12.28 0.12
C LEU A 267 -9.66 10.86 -0.41
N GLU A 268 -10.49 10.45 -1.39
CA GLU A 268 -10.44 9.12 -2.02
C GLU A 268 -9.03 8.78 -2.52
N ASP A 269 -8.37 9.71 -3.21
CA ASP A 269 -7.00 9.54 -3.72
C ASP A 269 -5.93 9.45 -2.62
N SER A 270 -6.21 10.00 -1.43
CA SER A 270 -5.28 10.04 -0.30
C SER A 270 -5.48 8.90 0.70
N LEU A 271 -6.56 8.11 0.61
CA LEU A 271 -6.79 6.96 1.50
C LEU A 271 -5.68 5.90 1.48
N PRO A 272 -5.03 5.58 0.33
CA PRO A 272 -3.91 4.64 0.33
C PRO A 272 -2.72 5.15 1.17
N LEU A 273 -2.52 6.46 1.23
CA LEU A 273 -1.50 7.07 2.07
C LEU A 273 -1.81 6.87 3.56
N LEU A 274 -3.08 6.90 3.98
CA LEU A 274 -3.48 6.60 5.36
C LEU A 274 -3.03 5.19 5.76
N SER A 275 -3.17 4.20 4.87
CA SER A 275 -2.69 2.85 5.15
C SER A 275 -1.17 2.78 5.36
N SER A 276 -0.41 3.61 4.63
CA SER A 276 1.06 3.69 4.77
C SER A 276 1.46 4.36 6.10
N PHE A 277 0.75 5.41 6.51
CA PHE A 277 0.92 6.01 7.83
C PHE A 277 0.64 4.99 8.94
N GLN A 278 -0.46 4.24 8.83
CA GLN A 278 -0.85 3.25 9.83
C GLN A 278 0.14 2.07 9.93
N GLU A 279 0.66 1.58 8.80
CA GLU A 279 1.73 0.57 8.79
C GLU A 279 3.02 1.06 9.46
N ALA A 280 3.42 2.30 9.18
CA ALA A 280 4.61 2.92 9.80
C ALA A 280 4.41 3.10 11.30
N THR A 281 3.28 3.69 11.70
CA THR A 281 2.90 3.89 13.10
C THR A 281 2.87 2.56 13.86
N ALA A 282 2.24 1.52 13.32
CA ALA A 282 2.20 0.20 13.95
C ALA A 282 3.60 -0.39 14.14
N SER A 283 4.48 -0.24 13.15
CA SER A 283 5.86 -0.73 13.21
C SER A 283 6.68 -0.01 14.28
N ILE A 284 6.52 1.32 14.40
CA ILE A 284 7.13 2.14 15.45
C ILE A 284 6.57 1.78 16.83
N LEU A 285 5.25 1.65 16.94
CA LEU A 285 4.54 1.38 18.18
C LEU A 285 4.94 0.04 18.81
N ARG A 286 5.17 -1.00 17.99
CA ARG A 286 5.71 -2.29 18.45
C ARG A 286 7.10 -2.19 19.09
N CYS A 287 7.82 -1.11 18.82
CA CYS A 287 9.15 -0.87 19.36
C CYS A 287 9.11 -0.07 20.66
N THR A 288 8.07 0.72 20.91
CA THR A 288 7.94 1.56 22.12
C THR A 288 7.21 0.85 23.25
N GLY A 289 7.72 0.95 24.48
CA GLY A 289 7.08 0.31 25.64
C GLY A 289 6.00 1.18 26.29
N GLN A 290 6.29 2.47 26.47
CA GLN A 290 5.36 3.43 27.06
C GLN A 290 5.02 4.52 26.05
N VAL A 291 3.72 4.80 25.87
CA VAL A 291 3.25 5.80 24.92
C VAL A 291 2.42 6.86 25.67
N PRO A 292 2.72 8.16 25.50
CA PRO A 292 1.93 9.23 26.09
C PRO A 292 0.45 9.18 25.68
N ALA A 293 -0.45 9.51 26.62
CA ALA A 293 -1.89 9.50 26.39
C ALA A 293 -2.33 10.42 25.23
N SER A 294 -1.63 11.54 25.01
CA SER A 294 -1.89 12.44 23.87
C SER A 294 -1.66 11.77 22.51
N GLN A 295 -0.59 10.97 22.39
CA GLN A 295 -0.27 10.23 21.18
C GLN A 295 -1.26 9.08 20.95
N LEU A 296 -1.66 8.40 22.02
CA LEU A 296 -2.71 7.37 21.95
C LEU A 296 -4.05 7.95 21.49
N ALA A 297 -4.46 9.10 22.02
CA ALA A 297 -5.70 9.76 21.60
C ALA A 297 -5.66 10.15 20.11
N LEU A 298 -4.51 10.62 19.62
CA LEU A 298 -4.32 10.93 18.20
C LEU A 298 -4.37 9.67 17.33
N LEU A 299 -3.73 8.59 17.77
CA LEU A 299 -3.78 7.29 17.11
C LEU A 299 -5.21 6.74 17.04
N GLU A 300 -5.97 6.83 18.14
CA GLU A 300 -7.39 6.45 18.18
C GLU A 300 -8.19 7.23 17.13
N LYS A 301 -8.04 8.56 17.09
CA LYS A 301 -8.72 9.43 16.11
C LYS A 301 -8.41 9.01 14.67
N LEU A 302 -7.14 8.77 14.34
CA LEU A 302 -6.72 8.36 12.99
C LEU A 302 -7.18 6.94 12.62
N THR A 303 -7.24 6.04 13.60
CA THR A 303 -7.73 4.67 13.40
C THR A 303 -9.24 4.66 13.18
N VAL A 304 -9.99 5.48 13.92
CA VAL A 304 -11.43 5.67 13.71
C VAL A 304 -11.69 6.33 12.35
N LEU A 305 -10.89 7.33 11.95
CA LEU A 305 -10.95 7.93 10.62
C LEU A 305 -10.73 6.88 9.51
N GLN A 306 -9.82 5.94 9.75
CA GLN A 306 -9.58 4.82 8.85
C GLN A 306 -10.83 3.95 8.71
N ILE A 307 -11.46 3.57 9.82
CA ILE A 307 -12.72 2.80 9.80
C ILE A 307 -13.80 3.58 9.06
N GLU A 308 -14.01 4.85 9.42
CA GLU A 308 -15.05 5.72 8.86
C GLU A 308 -15.00 5.80 7.32
N ASN A 309 -13.80 5.97 6.76
CA ASN A 309 -13.60 6.13 5.31
C ASN A 309 -13.41 4.82 4.55
N PHE A 310 -13.45 3.66 5.21
CA PHE A 310 -13.32 2.36 4.56
C PHE A 310 -14.24 2.16 3.33
N PRO A 311 -15.54 2.56 3.35
CA PRO A 311 -16.44 2.35 2.22
C PRO A 311 -16.03 3.07 0.93
N LEU A 312 -15.23 4.14 1.05
CA LEU A 312 -14.74 4.93 -0.08
C LEU A 312 -13.51 4.28 -0.75
N VAL A 313 -12.90 3.27 -0.10
CA VAL A 313 -11.70 2.61 -0.62
C VAL A 313 -12.06 1.68 -1.78
N ALA A 314 -11.34 1.84 -2.90
CA ALA A 314 -11.45 0.97 -4.07
C ALA A 314 -11.20 -0.51 -3.72
N GLN A 315 -11.96 -1.43 -4.32
CA GLN A 315 -12.01 -2.84 -3.94
C GLN A 315 -10.63 -3.54 -4.00
N ASN A 316 -9.79 -3.19 -4.97
CA ASN A 316 -8.42 -3.70 -5.11
C ASN A 316 -7.47 -3.27 -3.97
N LEU A 317 -7.82 -2.21 -3.23
CA LEU A 317 -7.01 -1.67 -2.13
C LEU A 317 -7.57 -2.03 -0.75
N GLN A 318 -8.81 -2.53 -0.66
CA GLN A 318 -9.47 -2.86 0.60
C GLN A 318 -8.66 -3.85 1.45
N MET A 319 -8.04 -4.87 0.83
CA MET A 319 -7.22 -5.83 1.57
C MET A 319 -6.00 -5.17 2.23
N ARG A 320 -5.31 -4.29 1.52
CA ARG A 320 -4.17 -3.53 2.06
C ARG A 320 -4.62 -2.65 3.22
N TYR A 321 -5.75 -1.99 3.06
CA TYR A 321 -6.32 -1.10 4.06
C TYR A 321 -6.76 -1.84 5.33
N CYS A 322 -7.39 -3.01 5.19
CA CYS A 322 -7.74 -3.86 6.33
C CYS A 322 -6.50 -4.40 7.05
N LYS A 323 -5.46 -4.76 6.29
CA LYS A 323 -4.18 -5.23 6.84
C LYS A 323 -3.49 -4.14 7.66
N SER A 324 -3.44 -2.90 7.18
CA SER A 324 -2.84 -1.80 7.94
C SER A 324 -3.61 -1.51 9.23
N LEU A 325 -4.96 -1.56 9.19
CA LEU A 325 -5.79 -1.43 10.38
C LEU A 325 -5.47 -2.54 11.40
N LEU A 326 -5.42 -3.80 10.96
CA LEU A 326 -5.08 -4.92 11.82
C LEU A 326 -3.70 -4.75 12.47
N PHE A 327 -2.70 -4.25 11.73
CA PHE A 327 -1.35 -4.01 12.27
C PHE A 327 -1.36 -3.00 13.41
N VAL A 328 -2.15 -1.94 13.30
CA VAL A 328 -2.30 -0.93 14.37
C VAL A 328 -2.98 -1.54 15.59
N LEU A 329 -4.08 -2.27 15.40
CA LEU A 329 -4.79 -2.92 16.50
C LEU A 329 -3.89 -3.90 17.25
N LEU A 330 -3.04 -4.65 16.53
CA LEU A 330 -2.04 -5.53 17.13
C LEU A 330 -0.99 -4.79 17.95
N ALA A 331 -0.56 -3.63 17.47
CA ALA A 331 0.44 -2.82 18.15
C ALA A 331 -0.14 -2.11 19.39
N VAL A 332 -1.41 -1.70 19.34
CA VAL A 332 -2.12 -1.06 20.47
C VAL A 332 -2.54 -2.06 21.54
N TYR A 333 -2.89 -3.29 21.15
CA TYR A 333 -3.36 -4.35 22.04
C TYR A 333 -2.56 -4.53 23.34
N PRO A 334 -1.21 -4.66 23.31
CA PRO A 334 -0.42 -4.81 24.53
C PRO A 334 -0.29 -3.52 25.35
N ILE A 335 -0.54 -2.35 24.76
CA ILE A 335 -0.31 -1.04 25.39
C ILE A 335 -1.56 -0.57 26.14
N SER A 336 -2.72 -0.58 25.48
CA SER A 336 -3.94 0.00 26.03
C SER A 336 -5.20 -0.72 25.54
N ARG A 337 -5.81 -1.51 26.44
CA ARG A 337 -7.11 -2.15 26.18
C ARG A 337 -8.25 -1.13 26.11
N SER A 338 -8.17 -0.02 26.86
CA SER A 338 -9.17 1.05 26.81
C SER A 338 -9.19 1.72 25.43
N SER A 339 -8.02 1.99 24.85
CA SER A 339 -7.90 2.54 23.50
C SER A 339 -8.51 1.62 22.45
N LEU A 340 -8.25 0.31 22.55
CA LEU A 340 -8.88 -0.69 21.68
C LEU A 340 -10.42 -0.64 21.80
N SER A 341 -10.95 -0.63 23.03
CA SER A 341 -12.40 -0.57 23.25
C SER A 341 -13.03 0.70 22.67
N GLN A 342 -12.33 1.84 22.76
CA GLN A 342 -12.80 3.11 22.23
C GLN A 342 -12.81 3.11 20.69
N ILE A 343 -11.77 2.56 20.05
CA ILE A 343 -11.71 2.40 18.59
C ILE A 343 -12.86 1.53 18.09
N VAL A 344 -13.12 0.40 18.78
CA VAL A 344 -14.23 -0.50 18.43
C VAL A 344 -15.59 0.18 18.60
N TYR A 345 -15.80 0.87 19.72
CA TYR A 345 -17.03 1.61 20.00
C TYR A 345 -17.30 2.68 18.94
N GLN A 346 -16.32 3.55 18.68
CA GLN A 346 -16.46 4.63 17.69
C GLN A 346 -16.61 4.06 16.27
N GLY A 347 -15.87 3.01 15.93
CA GLY A 347 -15.98 2.32 14.65
C GLY A 347 -17.37 1.73 14.42
N LEU A 348 -17.98 1.13 15.45
CA LEU A 348 -19.34 0.61 15.38
C LEU A 348 -20.36 1.73 15.18
N VAL A 349 -20.26 2.82 15.96
CA VAL A 349 -21.14 4.00 15.81
C VAL A 349 -21.06 4.56 14.39
N ARG A 350 -19.86 4.73 13.83
CA ARG A 350 -19.66 5.20 12.44
C ARG A 350 -20.24 4.23 11.40
N THR A 351 -20.15 2.92 11.64
CA THR A 351 -20.73 1.89 10.76
C THR A 351 -22.27 1.97 10.74
N CYS A 352 -22.90 2.22 11.88
CA CYS A 352 -24.37 2.23 12.02
C CYS A 352 -25.03 3.59 11.75
N SER A 353 -24.28 4.68 11.60
CA SER A 353 -24.82 6.04 11.41
C SER A 353 -25.25 6.38 9.97
N HIS A 354 -25.26 5.40 9.07
CA HIS A 354 -25.60 5.59 7.64
C HIS A 354 -27.10 5.45 7.37
N PRO A 355 -27.61 5.80 6.17
CA PRO A 355 -28.99 5.49 5.79
C PRO A 355 -29.31 3.98 5.84
N ILE A 356 -30.58 3.64 6.08
CA ILE A 356 -31.03 2.24 6.18
C ILE A 356 -30.85 1.55 4.83
N ALA A 357 -30.16 0.41 4.82
CA ALA A 357 -29.81 -0.31 3.59
C ALA A 357 -31.05 -0.71 2.76
N ALA A 358 -32.10 -1.22 3.40
CA ALA A 358 -33.34 -1.62 2.71
C ALA A 358 -34.07 -0.44 2.05
N GLN A 359 -34.07 0.73 2.70
CA GLN A 359 -34.69 1.94 2.14
C GLN A 359 -33.90 2.48 0.94
N VAL A 360 -32.56 2.45 1.03
CA VAL A 360 -31.69 2.83 -0.09
C VAL A 360 -31.86 1.87 -1.26
N GLU A 361 -32.04 0.57 -1.02
CA GLU A 361 -32.29 -0.43 -2.06
C GLU A 361 -33.64 -0.23 -2.74
N ALA A 362 -34.72 -0.03 -1.97
CA ALA A 362 -36.04 0.26 -2.52
C ALA A 362 -36.05 1.54 -3.39
N SER A 363 -35.34 2.59 -2.97
CA SER A 363 -35.23 3.83 -3.75
C SER A 363 -34.45 3.69 -5.07
N ARG A 364 -33.56 2.69 -5.18
CA ARG A 364 -32.76 2.44 -6.40
C ARG A 364 -33.54 1.69 -7.48
N GLU A 365 -34.58 0.95 -7.10
CA GLU A 365 -35.45 0.25 -8.04
C GLU A 365 -36.37 1.23 -8.79
N ASP A 366 -36.62 2.41 -8.22
CA ASP A 366 -37.54 3.43 -8.74
C ASP A 366 -36.84 4.51 -9.59
N ASP A 367 -35.59 4.88 -9.25
CA ASP A 367 -34.82 5.93 -9.94
C ASP A 367 -33.71 5.34 -10.83
N GLY A 368 -34.10 4.84 -12.02
CA GLY A 368 -33.24 4.12 -12.97
C GLY A 368 -32.04 4.88 -13.57
N THR A 369 -31.71 6.08 -13.08
CA THR A 369 -30.66 6.94 -13.69
C THR A 369 -29.67 7.61 -12.74
N SER A 370 -29.71 7.35 -11.43
CA SER A 370 -28.70 7.90 -10.51
C SER A 370 -28.14 6.83 -9.59
N GLN A 371 -26.99 6.24 -9.95
CA GLN A 371 -26.18 5.44 -9.04
C GLN A 371 -25.59 6.35 -7.94
N SER A 372 -26.43 6.80 -7.01
CA SER A 372 -25.93 7.49 -5.83
C SER A 372 -25.08 6.50 -5.04
N ARG A 373 -23.80 6.85 -4.87
CA ARG A 373 -22.77 6.21 -4.03
C ARG A 373 -23.16 6.19 -2.54
N THR A 374 -24.45 6.20 -2.20
CA THR A 374 -24.93 6.16 -0.82
C THR A 374 -24.31 4.96 -0.10
N ILE A 375 -23.53 5.29 0.93
CA ILE A 375 -22.85 4.33 1.79
C ILE A 375 -23.87 3.76 2.76
N THR A 376 -23.80 2.46 3.00
CA THR A 376 -24.62 1.74 3.99
C THR A 376 -23.69 0.85 4.83
N TYR A 377 -24.18 0.33 5.95
CA TYR A 377 -23.41 -0.56 6.82
C TYR A 377 -22.81 -1.76 6.06
N ARG A 378 -23.49 -2.26 5.01
CA ARG A 378 -23.05 -3.44 4.24
C ARG A 378 -21.66 -3.28 3.64
N ARG A 379 -21.24 -2.06 3.32
CA ARG A 379 -19.88 -1.79 2.82
C ARG A 379 -18.82 -2.13 3.86
N TYR A 380 -19.12 -2.06 5.15
CA TYR A 380 -18.21 -2.38 6.25
C TYR A 380 -18.13 -3.88 6.56
N ASN A 381 -19.02 -4.72 6.00
CA ASN A 381 -19.04 -6.16 6.30
C ASN A 381 -17.70 -6.83 5.97
N PHE A 382 -17.04 -6.43 4.87
CA PHE A 382 -15.71 -6.95 4.53
C PHE A 382 -14.66 -6.60 5.60
N LEU A 383 -14.66 -5.36 6.10
CA LEU A 383 -13.73 -4.89 7.11
C LEU A 383 -13.86 -5.69 8.41
N TRP A 384 -15.08 -5.76 8.95
CA TRP A 384 -15.34 -6.44 10.20
C TRP A 384 -15.17 -7.96 10.08
N ALA A 385 -15.57 -8.55 8.95
CA ALA A 385 -15.29 -9.95 8.68
C ALA A 385 -13.78 -10.22 8.58
N TYR A 386 -12.99 -9.34 7.97
CA TYR A 386 -11.54 -9.49 7.91
C TYR A 386 -10.91 -9.47 9.31
N LEU A 387 -11.30 -8.50 10.15
CA LEU A 387 -10.81 -8.38 11.52
C LEU A 387 -11.18 -9.59 12.38
N LEU A 388 -12.43 -10.05 12.32
CA LEU A 388 -12.91 -11.19 13.10
C LEU A 388 -12.38 -12.54 12.59
N ASN A 389 -11.94 -12.64 11.33
CA ASN A 389 -11.37 -13.87 10.78
C ASN A 389 -9.83 -13.88 10.76
N ALA A 390 -9.18 -12.97 11.48
CA ALA A 390 -7.72 -12.95 11.59
C ALA A 390 -7.21 -14.13 12.46
N ILE A 391 -7.11 -15.32 11.86
CA ILE A 391 -6.77 -16.60 12.53
C ILE A 391 -5.47 -16.51 13.34
N ALA A 392 -4.48 -15.76 12.85
CA ALA A 392 -3.18 -15.61 13.49
C ALA A 392 -3.24 -14.88 14.86
N VAL A 393 -4.37 -14.27 15.23
CA VAL A 393 -4.45 -13.40 16.42
C VAL A 393 -5.73 -13.62 17.22
N GLN A 394 -5.95 -14.86 17.65
CA GLN A 394 -7.18 -15.26 18.36
C GLN A 394 -7.49 -14.40 19.60
N MET A 395 -6.50 -13.96 20.37
CA MET A 395 -6.72 -13.13 21.56
C MET A 395 -7.26 -11.74 21.22
N LEU A 396 -6.70 -11.09 20.19
CA LEU A 396 -7.22 -9.82 19.70
C LEU A 396 -8.63 -9.98 19.14
N VAL A 397 -8.87 -11.05 18.37
CA VAL A 397 -10.21 -11.34 17.81
C VAL A 397 -11.25 -11.47 18.92
N ARG A 398 -10.92 -12.18 20.02
CA ARG A 398 -11.80 -12.30 21.18
C ARG A 398 -12.11 -10.94 21.80
N ASP A 399 -11.10 -10.11 22.03
CA ASP A 399 -11.28 -8.79 22.65
C ASP A 399 -12.02 -7.80 21.73
N VAL A 400 -11.82 -7.88 20.40
CA VAL A 400 -12.59 -7.10 19.43
C VAL A 400 -14.05 -7.58 19.39
N TYR A 401 -14.28 -8.89 19.44
CA TYR A 401 -15.62 -9.48 19.48
C TYR A 401 -16.38 -9.06 20.75
N ASP A 402 -15.74 -9.15 21.91
CA ASP A 402 -16.27 -8.68 23.19
C ASP A 402 -16.51 -7.17 23.18
N GLY A 403 -15.57 -6.42 22.63
CA GLY A 403 -15.67 -4.97 22.45
C GLY A 403 -16.87 -4.59 21.59
N LEU A 404 -17.14 -5.32 20.51
CA LEU A 404 -18.30 -5.08 19.63
C LEU A 404 -19.62 -5.34 20.36
N LEU A 405 -19.74 -6.46 21.08
CA LEU A 405 -20.95 -6.76 21.84
C LEU A 405 -21.19 -5.76 22.98
N SER A 406 -20.15 -5.45 23.76
CA SER A 406 -20.21 -4.43 24.81
C SER A 406 -20.58 -3.05 24.24
N SER A 407 -20.00 -2.68 23.10
CA SER A 407 -20.33 -1.43 22.40
C SER A 407 -21.76 -1.40 21.91
N ALA A 408 -22.29 -2.50 21.37
CA ALA A 408 -23.67 -2.59 20.91
C ALA A 408 -24.66 -2.38 22.06
N LEU A 409 -24.44 -3.04 23.21
CA LEU A 409 -25.27 -2.85 24.40
C LEU A 409 -25.21 -1.40 24.90
N SER A 410 -24.02 -0.79 24.92
CA SER A 410 -23.83 0.61 25.28
C SER A 410 -24.55 1.57 24.32
N VAL A 411 -24.50 1.31 23.02
CA VAL A 411 -25.24 2.10 22.01
C VAL A 411 -26.74 1.98 22.24
N VAL A 412 -27.29 0.76 22.33
CA VAL A 412 -28.72 0.53 22.55
C VAL A 412 -29.20 1.24 23.82
N SER A 413 -28.42 1.19 24.91
CA SER A 413 -28.76 1.84 26.18
C SER A 413 -28.89 3.37 26.10
N LYS A 414 -28.32 4.01 25.08
CA LYS A 414 -28.27 5.47 24.90
C LYS A 414 -29.23 5.98 23.83
N LEU A 415 -29.82 5.11 23.01
CA LEU A 415 -30.74 5.50 21.94
C LEU A 415 -32.09 5.88 22.52
N ASN A 416 -32.68 6.95 22.00
CA ASN A 416 -34.05 7.34 22.33
C ASN A 416 -35.03 6.69 21.34
N LEU A 417 -35.51 5.51 21.68
CA LEU A 417 -36.52 4.76 20.91
C LEU A 417 -37.95 5.05 21.37
N SER A 418 -38.19 6.17 22.06
CA SER A 418 -39.54 6.55 22.46
C SER A 418 -40.35 7.09 21.27
N VAL A 419 -41.66 6.96 21.39
CA VAL A 419 -42.60 7.28 20.31
C VAL A 419 -43.63 8.29 20.82
N ARG A 420 -44.15 9.13 19.92
CA ARG A 420 -45.20 10.12 20.18
C ARG A 420 -46.43 9.74 19.39
N GLN A 421 -47.59 9.87 20.02
CA GLN A 421 -48.87 9.74 19.34
C GLN A 421 -49.25 11.11 18.78
N GLN A 422 -49.52 11.20 17.47
CA GLN A 422 -50.09 12.40 16.89
C GLN A 422 -51.45 12.67 17.54
N ALA A 423 -51.64 13.89 18.07
CA ALA A 423 -52.94 14.33 18.52
C ALA A 423 -53.86 14.41 17.30
N SER A 424 -54.99 13.69 17.34
CA SER A 424 -56.04 13.78 16.33
C SER A 424 -56.42 15.25 16.16
N SER A 425 -56.16 15.83 14.98
CA SER A 425 -56.72 17.12 14.61
C SER A 425 -58.24 17.04 14.68
N ASP A 426 -58.84 17.92 15.48
CA ASP A 426 -60.24 17.98 15.84
C ASP A 426 -61.13 18.49 14.70
N ASP A 427 -61.02 17.90 13.51
CA ASP A 427 -61.90 18.21 12.38
C ASP A 427 -62.16 16.96 11.52
N GLY A 428 -63.36 16.38 11.70
CA GLY A 428 -64.09 15.66 10.66
C GLY A 428 -63.64 14.23 10.31
N GLU A 429 -64.41 13.25 10.79
CA GLU A 429 -64.67 11.95 10.12
C GLU A 429 -63.47 11.12 9.61
N ALA A 430 -62.45 10.87 10.43
CA ALA A 430 -61.53 9.77 10.20
C ALA A 430 -61.72 8.66 11.26
N ARG A 431 -62.29 7.53 10.82
CA ARG A 431 -62.36 6.26 11.56
C ARG A 431 -61.03 5.98 12.27
N VAL A 432 -61.05 5.95 13.59
CA VAL A 432 -59.99 5.32 14.38
C VAL A 432 -60.13 3.82 14.14
N ASP A 433 -59.29 3.25 13.29
CA ASP A 433 -59.16 1.79 13.19
C ASP A 433 -58.56 1.28 14.51
N VAL A 434 -59.42 0.90 15.46
CA VAL A 434 -59.08 0.40 16.81
C VAL A 434 -58.21 -0.88 16.76
N SER A 435 -57.94 -1.42 15.58
CA SER A 435 -57.20 -2.67 15.38
C SER A 435 -55.69 -2.47 15.15
N ASP A 436 -55.23 -1.28 14.79
CA ASP A 436 -53.80 -1.02 14.57
C ASP A 436 -53.20 -0.20 15.73
N PRO A 437 -52.45 -0.83 16.65
CA PRO A 437 -51.79 -0.14 17.75
C PRO A 437 -50.66 0.78 17.29
N THR A 438 -50.30 0.79 16.00
CA THR A 438 -49.23 1.62 15.42
C THR A 438 -49.73 2.83 14.65
N CYS A 439 -51.04 3.00 14.50
CA CYS A 439 -51.61 4.13 13.78
C CYS A 439 -51.38 5.47 14.51
N GLY A 440 -50.84 6.46 13.79
CA GLY A 440 -50.55 7.80 14.33
C GLY A 440 -49.34 7.86 15.28
N ILE A 441 -48.50 6.83 15.29
CA ILE A 441 -47.32 6.73 16.14
C ILE A 441 -46.07 7.20 15.37
N GLU A 442 -45.40 8.23 15.86
CA GLU A 442 -44.19 8.82 15.25
C GLU A 442 -42.99 8.77 16.20
N ALA A 443 -41.82 8.36 15.68
CA ALA A 443 -40.58 8.33 16.43
C ALA A 443 -40.18 9.71 16.94
N GLN A 444 -39.85 9.83 18.24
CA GLN A 444 -39.34 11.10 18.79
C GLN A 444 -37.98 11.47 18.21
N CYS A 445 -37.12 10.47 17.95
CA CYS A 445 -35.84 10.64 17.28
C CYS A 445 -35.70 9.64 16.13
N PRO A 446 -36.16 9.96 14.91
CA PRO A 446 -36.10 9.04 13.76
C PRO A 446 -34.67 8.56 13.43
N LYS A 447 -33.66 9.39 13.71
CA LYS A 447 -32.24 9.04 13.50
C LYS A 447 -31.79 7.91 14.43
N ASP A 448 -32.29 7.85 15.66
CA ASP A 448 -31.93 6.81 16.62
C ASP A 448 -32.53 5.46 16.20
N PHE A 449 -33.74 5.46 15.64
CA PHE A 449 -34.34 4.29 15.00
C PHE A 449 -33.50 3.80 13.81
N ASN A 450 -32.98 4.72 12.97
CA ASN A 450 -32.10 4.34 11.85
C ASN A 450 -30.81 3.64 12.35
N ILE A 451 -30.18 4.20 13.39
CA ILE A 451 -28.98 3.60 14.00
C ILE A 451 -29.32 2.22 14.56
N PHE A 452 -30.45 2.09 15.27
CA PHE A 452 -30.90 0.81 15.82
C PHE A 452 -31.13 -0.25 14.73
N ILE A 453 -31.83 0.10 13.66
CA ILE A 453 -32.10 -0.79 12.53
C ILE A 453 -30.79 -1.25 11.90
N ASN A 454 -29.88 -0.33 11.58
CA ASN A 454 -28.57 -0.67 11.02
C ASN A 454 -27.73 -1.54 11.97
N LEU A 455 -27.82 -1.30 13.29
CA LEU A 455 -27.10 -2.09 14.28
C LEU A 455 -27.59 -3.55 14.28
N VAL A 456 -28.91 -3.76 14.36
CA VAL A 456 -29.52 -5.10 14.32
C VAL A 456 -29.12 -5.83 13.04
N ASP A 457 -29.26 -5.16 11.91
CA ASP A 457 -28.91 -5.69 10.60
C ASP A 457 -27.43 -6.03 10.44
N PHE A 458 -26.55 -5.15 10.91
CA PHE A 458 -25.11 -5.36 10.89
C PHE A 458 -24.71 -6.60 11.71
N PHE A 459 -25.25 -6.74 12.93
CA PHE A 459 -24.97 -7.90 13.78
C PHE A 459 -25.55 -9.19 13.19
N ARG A 460 -26.76 -9.14 12.61
CA ARG A 460 -27.35 -10.27 11.87
C ARG A 460 -26.40 -10.74 10.77
N ASP A 461 -25.89 -9.83 9.95
CA ASP A 461 -25.09 -10.19 8.79
C ASP A 461 -23.65 -10.61 9.15
N THR A 462 -23.07 -10.04 10.21
CA THR A 462 -21.66 -10.23 10.57
C THR A 462 -21.43 -11.35 11.60
N PHE A 463 -22.35 -11.56 12.55
CA PHE A 463 -22.13 -12.43 13.72
C PHE A 463 -22.87 -13.77 13.67
N THR A 464 -23.99 -13.88 12.95
CA THR A 464 -24.85 -15.09 13.02
C THR A 464 -24.23 -16.36 12.44
N LYS A 465 -23.14 -16.26 11.68
CA LYS A 465 -22.55 -17.40 10.95
C LYS A 465 -21.18 -17.84 11.45
N LYS A 466 -20.53 -17.10 12.36
CA LYS A 466 -19.12 -17.30 12.74
C LYS A 466 -18.88 -17.04 14.23
N HIS A 467 -17.92 -17.75 14.82
CA HIS A 467 -17.47 -17.58 16.22
C HIS A 467 -18.58 -17.72 17.28
N LEU A 468 -19.54 -18.63 17.07
CA LEU A 468 -20.62 -18.90 18.03
C LEU A 468 -20.10 -19.27 19.42
N GLU A 469 -18.93 -19.91 19.50
CA GLU A 469 -18.24 -20.22 20.76
C GLU A 469 -17.95 -18.97 21.60
N LEU A 470 -17.63 -17.84 20.96
CA LEU A 470 -17.35 -16.58 21.63
C LEU A 470 -18.63 -15.92 22.18
N PHE A 471 -19.78 -16.22 21.57
CA PHE A 471 -21.08 -15.70 22.02
C PHE A 471 -21.58 -16.37 23.30
N ALA A 472 -21.15 -17.60 23.60
CA ALA A 472 -21.69 -18.40 24.70
C ALA A 472 -21.68 -17.66 26.05
N LYS A 473 -20.60 -16.92 26.36
CA LYS A 473 -20.48 -16.11 27.59
C LYS A 473 -21.35 -14.86 27.61
N TRP A 474 -21.76 -14.36 26.44
CA TRP A 474 -22.57 -13.16 26.29
C TRP A 474 -24.07 -13.44 26.23
N ALA A 475 -24.47 -14.68 25.92
CA ALA A 475 -25.85 -15.06 25.71
C ALA A 475 -26.79 -14.58 26.82
N PHE A 476 -26.45 -14.84 28.09
CA PHE A 476 -27.28 -14.39 29.22
C PHE A 476 -27.36 -12.86 29.33
N VAL A 477 -26.23 -12.17 29.24
CA VAL A 477 -26.16 -10.70 29.40
C VAL A 477 -26.93 -9.99 28.28
N VAL A 478 -26.69 -10.40 27.04
CA VAL A 478 -27.35 -9.82 25.86
C VAL A 478 -28.85 -10.09 25.90
N VAL A 479 -29.26 -11.34 26.11
CA VAL A 479 -30.70 -11.70 26.13
C VAL A 479 -31.42 -10.98 27.28
N LYS A 480 -30.84 -10.97 28.48
CA LYS A 480 -31.44 -10.26 29.63
C LYS A 480 -31.67 -8.78 29.32
N GLN A 481 -30.65 -8.07 28.83
CA GLN A 481 -30.78 -6.64 28.52
C GLN A 481 -31.76 -6.38 27.38
N MET A 482 -31.75 -7.21 26.32
CA MET A 482 -32.70 -7.05 25.21
C MET A 482 -34.15 -7.28 25.65
N VAL A 483 -34.41 -8.25 26.52
CA VAL A 483 -35.75 -8.46 27.11
C VAL A 483 -36.16 -7.28 27.97
N GLU A 484 -35.25 -6.76 28.82
CA GLU A 484 -35.51 -5.59 29.65
C GLU A 484 -35.80 -4.32 28.82
N TYR A 485 -35.11 -4.13 27.69
CA TYR A 485 -35.37 -3.02 26.78
C TYR A 485 -36.64 -3.20 25.96
N SER A 486 -36.94 -4.42 25.51
CA SER A 486 -38.16 -4.71 24.72
C SER A 486 -39.44 -4.63 25.56
N ALA A 487 -39.34 -4.79 26.87
CA ALA A 487 -40.48 -4.70 27.78
C ALA A 487 -40.81 -3.25 28.19
N ARG A 488 -39.90 -2.30 27.94
CA ARG A 488 -40.11 -0.86 28.14
C ARG A 488 -40.67 -0.25 26.87
#